data_AF-A0A509LGQ3-F1
#
_entry.id   AF-A0A509LGQ3-F1
#
_cell.length_a   1.000
_cell.length_b   1.000
_cell.length_c   1.000
_cell.angle_alpha   90.00
_cell.angle_beta   90.00
_cell.angle_gamma   90.00
#
_symmetry.space_group_name_H-M   'P 1'
#
loop_
_entity.id
_entity.type
_entity.pdbx_description
1 polymer ?
#
loop_
_entity_poly.entity_id
_entity_poly.type
_entity_poly.pdbx_seq_one_letter_code
_entity_poly.pdbx_strand_id
1 'polypeptide(L)'
;MDIDLINQNLAKANQVKIQKQTSDIARNTLKEKELKEACAGFEAIFLNTMIKSMRKSLPGNALFNQSHGMDIYKSMYDQYLSDELSKSKTSIGVKEFLYEQLKDSI
;
A
#
# COMPACT_ATOMS: atom_id res chain seq x y z
N MET A 1 -8.51 51.16 21.28
CA MET A 1 -8.85 49.94 22.05
C MET A 1 -9.72 48.98 21.22
N ASP A 2 -10.73 49.47 20.48
CA ASP A 2 -11.59 48.58 19.65
C ASP A 2 -10.91 48.01 18.40
N ILE A 3 -10.02 48.78 17.75
CA ILE A 3 -9.30 48.35 16.54
C ILE A 3 -8.34 47.19 16.84
N ASP A 4 -7.69 47.21 18.00
CA ASP A 4 -6.77 46.14 18.42
C ASP A 4 -7.51 44.83 18.69
N LEU A 5 -8.73 44.91 19.25
CA LEU A 5 -9.59 43.75 19.51
C LEU A 5 -10.07 43.11 18.21
N ILE A 6 -10.43 43.92 17.21
CA ILE A 6 -10.81 43.46 15.87
C ILE A 6 -9.64 42.73 15.19
N ASN A 7 -8.44 43.32 15.23
CA ASN A 7 -7.23 42.70 14.66
C ASN A 7 -6.87 41.38 15.36
N GLN A 8 -7.03 41.32 16.68
CA GLN A 8 -6.77 40.09 17.44
C GLN A 8 -7.76 38.97 17.11
N ASN A 9 -9.04 39.31 16.87
CA ASN A 9 -10.06 38.35 16.46
C ASN A 9 -9.87 37.87 15.01
N LEU A 10 -9.47 38.76 14.09
CA LEU A 10 -9.10 38.40 12.71
C LEU A 10 -7.88 37.46 12.67
N ALA A 11 -6.86 37.73 13.49
CA ALA A 11 -5.68 36.87 13.61
C ALA A 11 -6.02 35.47 14.14
N LYS A 12 -6.88 35.38 15.17
CA LYS A 12 -7.38 34.11 15.70
C LYS A 12 -8.21 33.34 14.67
N ALA A 13 -9.10 34.01 13.94
CA ALA A 13 -9.91 33.37 12.89
C ALA A 13 -9.04 32.80 11.76
N ASN A 14 -7.97 33.50 11.38
CA ASN A 14 -7.00 33.00 10.40
C ASN A 14 -6.17 31.83 10.94
N GLN A 15 -5.73 31.87 12.19
CA GLN A 15 -5.05 30.72 12.82
C GLN A 15 -5.94 29.47 12.86
N VAL A 16 -7.22 29.62 13.21
CA VAL A 16 -8.18 28.50 13.23
C VAL A 16 -8.40 27.93 11.81
N LYS A 17 -8.49 28.78 10.78
CA LYS A 17 -8.56 28.32 9.37
C LYS A 17 -7.31 27.55 8.94
N ILE A 18 -6.12 28.07 9.28
CA ILE A 18 -4.84 27.42 8.95
C ILE A 18 -4.72 26.07 9.65
N GLN A 19 -5.11 25.97 10.92
CA GLN A 19 -5.11 24.71 11.68
C GLN A 19 -6.08 23.68 11.10
N LYS A 20 -7.27 24.11 10.68
CA LYS A 20 -8.24 23.21 10.03
C LYS A 20 -7.69 22.68 8.70
N GLN A 21 -7.16 23.56 7.86
CA GLN A 21 -6.54 23.18 6.58
C GLN A 21 -5.35 22.23 6.76
N THR A 22 -4.45 22.49 7.72
CA THR A 22 -3.34 21.57 8.02
C THR A 22 -3.82 20.23 8.54
N SER A 23 -4.88 20.20 9.35
CA SER A 23 -5.47 18.95 9.84
C SER A 23 -6.11 18.13 8.71
N ASP A 24 -6.75 18.78 7.74
CA ASP A 24 -7.39 18.12 6.61
C ASP A 24 -6.37 17.60 5.60
N ILE A 25 -5.28 18.35 5.35
CA ILE A 25 -4.14 17.87 4.55
C ILE A 25 -3.52 16.64 5.21
N ALA A 26 -3.26 16.68 6.53
CA ALA A 26 -2.68 15.54 7.25
C ALA A 26 -3.57 14.28 7.15
N ARG A 27 -4.90 14.43 7.27
CA ARG A 27 -5.85 13.32 7.10
C ARG A 27 -5.82 12.74 5.69
N ASN A 28 -5.80 13.59 4.66
CA ASN A 28 -5.74 13.11 3.28
C ASN A 28 -4.41 12.41 2.97
N THR A 29 -3.28 12.94 3.47
CA THR A 29 -1.98 12.27 3.32
C THR A 29 -1.95 10.90 3.99
N LEU A 30 -2.56 10.76 5.18
CA LEU A 30 -2.68 9.46 5.84
C LEU A 30 -3.53 8.48 5.02
N LYS A 31 -4.70 8.91 4.54
CA LYS A 31 -5.56 8.09 3.68
C LYS A 31 -4.85 7.64 2.39
N GLU A 32 -4.12 8.54 1.73
CA GLU A 32 -3.35 8.19 0.53
C GLU A 32 -2.28 7.14 0.84
N LYS A 33 -1.62 7.25 1.99
CA LYS A 33 -0.60 6.29 2.43
C LYS A 33 -1.24 4.92 2.68
N GLU A 34 -2.33 4.87 3.43
CA GLU A 34 -3.07 3.63 3.71
C GLU A 34 -3.58 2.97 2.43
N LEU A 35 -4.07 3.75 1.47
CA LEU A 35 -4.49 3.25 0.17
C LEU A 35 -3.33 2.63 -0.62
N LYS A 36 -2.18 3.30 -0.65
CA LYS A 36 -0.97 2.77 -1.31
C LYS A 36 -0.50 1.46 -0.67
N GLU A 37 -0.51 1.38 0.66
CA GLU A 37 -0.15 0.17 1.40
C GLU A 37 -1.13 -0.97 1.11
N ALA A 38 -2.43 -0.70 1.08
CA ALA A 38 -3.45 -1.69 0.72
C ALA A 38 -3.26 -2.21 -0.72
N CYS A 39 -3.00 -1.32 -1.69
CA CYS A 39 -2.74 -1.69 -3.08
C CYS A 39 -1.47 -2.56 -3.23
N ALA A 40 -0.39 -2.22 -2.52
CA ALA A 40 0.83 -3.02 -2.50
C ALA A 40 0.61 -4.41 -1.87
N GLY A 41 -0.20 -4.48 -0.80
CA GLY A 41 -0.61 -5.75 -0.19
C GLY A 41 -1.41 -6.64 -1.14
N PHE A 42 -2.32 -6.04 -1.93
CA PHE A 42 -3.05 -6.77 -2.95
C PHE A 42 -2.12 -7.33 -4.04
N GLU A 43 -1.18 -6.52 -4.53
CA GLU A 43 -0.20 -6.97 -5.52
C GLU A 43 0.67 -8.11 -4.99
N ALA A 44 1.04 -8.11 -3.70
CA ALA A 44 1.76 -9.22 -3.06
C ALA A 44 0.96 -10.53 -3.12
N ILE A 45 -0.34 -10.48 -2.83
CA ILE A 45 -1.22 -11.67 -2.88
C ILE A 45 -1.34 -12.18 -4.32
N PHE A 46 -1.50 -11.26 -5.27
CA PHE A 46 -1.57 -11.58 -6.69
C PHE A 46 -0.29 -12.24 -7.20
N LEU A 47 0.87 -11.66 -6.89
CA LEU A 47 2.19 -12.21 -7.23
C LEU A 47 2.39 -13.60 -6.63
N ASN A 48 2.03 -13.79 -5.36
CA ASN A 48 2.13 -15.09 -4.70
C ASN A 48 1.29 -16.16 -5.42
N THR A 49 0.07 -15.78 -5.81
CA THR A 49 -0.84 -16.65 -6.55
C THR A 49 -0.27 -16.98 -7.94
N MET A 50 0.30 -15.99 -8.63
CA MET A 50 0.96 -16.17 -9.92
C MET A 50 2.15 -17.13 -9.81
N ILE A 51 3.08 -16.90 -8.88
CA ILE A 51 4.28 -17.73 -8.66
C ILE A 51 3.88 -19.17 -8.35
N LYS A 52 2.89 -19.36 -7.46
CA LYS A 52 2.35 -20.69 -7.15
C LYS A 52 1.77 -21.37 -8.39
N SER A 53 1.05 -20.63 -9.24
CA SER A 53 0.43 -21.17 -10.45
C SER A 53 1.47 -21.57 -11.50
N MET A 54 2.48 -20.72 -11.73
CA MET A 54 3.62 -21.04 -12.61
C MET A 54 4.34 -22.31 -12.15
N ARG A 55 4.57 -22.44 -10.85
CA ARG A 55 5.22 -23.61 -10.25
C ARG A 55 4.39 -24.89 -10.37
N LYS A 56 3.05 -24.79 -10.30
CA LYS A 56 2.14 -25.91 -10.54
C LYS A 56 2.11 -26.36 -12.00
N SER A 57 2.40 -25.46 -12.96
CA SER A 57 2.45 -25.81 -14.39
C SER A 57 3.71 -26.56 -14.81
N LEU A 58 4.75 -26.59 -13.98
CA LEU A 58 5.95 -27.38 -14.25
C LEU A 58 5.69 -28.85 -13.88
N PRO A 59 6.11 -29.82 -14.71
CA PRO A 59 6.05 -31.23 -14.33
C PRO A 59 6.80 -31.40 -13.00
N GLY A 60 6.15 -32.03 -12.02
CA GLY A 60 6.70 -32.19 -10.68
C GLY A 60 8.11 -32.81 -10.73
N ASN A 61 8.99 -32.38 -9.82
CA ASN A 61 10.35 -32.90 -9.71
C ASN A 61 10.33 -34.42 -9.46
N ALA A 62 10.30 -35.23 -10.51
CA ALA A 62 10.32 -36.70 -10.42
C ALA A 62 11.63 -37.23 -9.81
N LEU A 63 12.69 -36.39 -9.80
CA LEU A 63 14.02 -36.72 -9.32
C LEU A 63 14.25 -36.41 -7.83
N PHE A 64 13.44 -35.56 -7.21
CA PHE A 64 13.56 -35.21 -5.79
C PHE A 64 12.23 -35.47 -5.11
N ASN A 65 12.17 -36.43 -4.18
CA ASN A 65 10.99 -36.66 -3.36
C ASN A 65 10.56 -35.34 -2.71
N GLN A 66 9.36 -34.86 -3.06
CA GLN A 66 8.79 -33.67 -2.43
C GLN A 66 8.57 -33.98 -0.95
N SER A 67 9.37 -33.35 -0.09
CA SER A 67 9.20 -33.45 1.34
C SER A 67 8.22 -32.37 1.81
N HIS A 68 7.38 -32.71 2.78
CA HIS A 68 6.44 -31.76 3.38
C HIS A 68 7.15 -30.49 3.92
N GLY A 69 8.35 -30.66 4.49
CA GLY A 69 9.16 -29.53 4.96
C GLY A 69 9.62 -28.61 3.82
N MET A 70 9.93 -29.16 2.64
CA MET A 70 10.29 -28.36 1.47
C MET A 70 9.10 -27.55 0.96
N ASP A 71 7.89 -28.11 0.97
CA ASP A 71 6.68 -27.40 0.55
C ASP A 71 6.33 -26.23 1.47
N ILE A 72 6.51 -26.41 2.79
CA ILE A 72 6.37 -25.33 3.77
C ILE A 72 7.40 -24.23 3.50
N TYR A 73 8.69 -24.58 3.41
CA TYR A 73 9.76 -23.62 3.15
C TYR A 73 9.51 -22.83 1.87
N LYS A 74 9.14 -23.53 0.79
CA LYS A 74 8.85 -22.94 -0.51
C LYS A 74 7.65 -22.00 -0.46
N SER A 75 6.62 -22.35 0.30
CA SER A 75 5.45 -21.48 0.50
C SER A 75 5.82 -20.21 1.27
N MET A 76 6.65 -20.32 2.30
CA MET A 76 7.17 -19.16 3.04
C MET A 76 8.07 -18.29 2.15
N TYR A 77 8.93 -18.92 1.36
CA TYR A 77 9.81 -18.24 0.41
C TYR A 77 9.01 -17.49 -0.65
N ASP A 78 8.03 -18.13 -1.29
CA ASP A 78 7.16 -17.52 -2.30
C ASP A 78 6.39 -16.32 -1.69
N GLN A 79 5.99 -16.42 -0.41
CA GLN A 79 5.33 -15.31 0.30
C GLN A 79 6.26 -14.13 0.57
N TYR A 80 7.46 -14.38 1.09
CA TYR A 80 8.47 -13.34 1.30
C TYR A 80 8.86 -12.66 -0.02
N LEU A 81 9.12 -13.45 -1.05
CA LEU A 81 9.48 -12.95 -2.37
C LEU A 81 8.39 -12.05 -2.95
N SER A 82 7.13 -12.45 -2.82
CA SER A 82 6.00 -11.67 -3.35
C SER A 82 5.81 -10.34 -2.64
N ASP A 83 6.05 -10.30 -1.33
CA ASP A 83 5.98 -9.07 -0.51
C ASP A 83 7.11 -8.09 -0.85
N GLU A 84 8.34 -8.60 -1.02
CA GLU A 84 9.47 -7.77 -1.44
C GLU A 84 9.28 -7.23 -2.87
N LEU A 85 8.80 -8.07 -3.79
CA LEU A 85 8.52 -7.65 -5.16
C LEU A 85 7.41 -6.61 -5.23
N SER A 86 6.34 -6.76 -4.45
CA SER A 86 5.23 -5.78 -4.43
C SER A 86 5.64 -4.44 -3.84
N LYS A 87 6.67 -4.37 -2.99
CA LYS A 87 7.22 -3.10 -2.47
C LYS A 87 8.23 -2.47 -3.41
N SER A 88 8.87 -3.26 -4.27
CA SER A 88 9.86 -2.78 -5.22
C SER A 88 9.27 -1.83 -6.28
N LYS A 89 10.13 -1.01 -6.90
CA LYS A 89 9.77 -0.15 -8.04
C LYS A 89 9.67 -0.92 -9.37
N THR A 90 10.15 -2.17 -9.40
CA THR A 90 10.15 -3.04 -10.59
C THR A 90 9.05 -4.10 -10.46
N SER A 91 7.89 -3.72 -9.91
CA SER A 91 6.75 -4.62 -9.82
C SER A 91 5.92 -4.62 -11.11
N ILE A 92 4.92 -5.50 -11.18
CA ILE A 92 4.08 -5.69 -12.37
C ILE A 92 3.25 -4.43 -12.70
N GLY A 93 3.06 -3.53 -11.73
CA GLY A 93 2.35 -2.27 -11.91
C GLY A 93 0.86 -2.33 -11.54
N VAL A 94 0.42 -3.42 -10.92
CA VAL A 94 -0.99 -3.63 -10.54
C VAL A 94 -1.37 -2.72 -9.39
N LYS A 95 -0.45 -2.49 -8.43
CA LYS A 95 -0.72 -1.60 -7.29
C LYS A 95 -0.90 -0.15 -7.75
N GLU A 96 -0.13 0.32 -8.73
CA GLU A 96 -0.27 1.67 -9.30
C GLU A 96 -1.59 1.80 -10.04
N PHE A 97 -1.92 0.82 -10.90
CA PHE A 97 -3.19 0.81 -11.61
C PHE A 97 -4.37 0.85 -10.63
N LEU A 98 -4.35 0.01 -9.60
CA LEU A 98 -5.42 -0.05 -8.60
C LEU A 98 -5.51 1.24 -7.78
N TYR A 99 -4.37 1.81 -7.39
CA TYR A 99 -4.31 3.10 -6.70
C TYR A 99 -4.95 4.21 -7.54
N GLU A 100 -4.61 4.29 -8.83
CA GLU A 100 -5.16 5.29 -9.74
C GLU A 100 -6.68 5.14 -9.93
N GLN A 101 -7.22 3.92 -9.91
CA GLN A 101 -8.67 3.69 -9.98
C GLN A 101 -9.38 4.05 -8.67
N LEU A 102 -8.73 3.80 -7.53
CA LEU A 102 -9.37 3.97 -6.23
C LEU A 102 -9.24 5.39 -5.69
N LYS A 103 -8.16 6.12 -5.98
CA LYS A 103 -7.93 7.46 -5.44
C LYS A 103 -9.04 8.46 -5.77
N ASP A 104 -9.72 8.29 -6.91
CA ASP A 104 -10.81 9.14 -7.34
C ASP A 104 -12.14 8.79 -6.63
N SER A 105 -12.20 7.64 -5.96
CA SER A 105 -13.37 7.12 -5.26
C SER A 105 -13.36 7.40 -3.74
N ILE A 106 -12.32 8.05 -3.19
CA ILE A 106 -12.14 8.28 -1.73
C ILE A 106 -11.90 9.74 -1.41
#